data_AF-A0A1Y2VSD0-F1
#
_entry.id   AF-A0A1Y2VSD0-F1
#
_cell.length_a   1.000
_cell.length_b   1.000
_cell.length_c   1.000
_cell.angle_alpha   90.00
_cell.angle_beta   90.00
_cell.angle_gamma   90.00
#
_symmetry.space_group_name_H-M   'P 1'
#
loop_
_entity.id
_entity.type
_entity.pdbx_description
1 polymer ?
#
loop_
_entity_poly.entity_id
_entity_poly.type
_entity_poly.pdbx_seq_one_letter_code
_entity_poly.pdbx_strand_id
1 'polypeptide(L)'
;MDLIRRGNASKPVPIQTSKGELTSPLHPPTAPAPTFESLPPEIHLMISQQLTYPDALSLKHTNRYFYCLVDTGLKLKVDWLIERRSLHLECPNDRRCDLGSDLKFCRGSVRLLMQRRREHVECESRPGLGCLVFGTKTCAHRRQFKPRITRWLRSRFTIEIWWLLIALVPLVFGCLWVADFTRWQAERW
;
A
#
# COMPACT_ATOMS: atom_id res chain seq x y z
N MET A 1 -15.42 -26.01 15.59
CA MET A 1 -14.11 -25.82 14.92
C MET A 1 -13.70 -24.38 15.12
N ASP A 2 -13.11 -24.15 16.29
CA ASP A 2 -12.64 -22.87 16.78
C ASP A 2 -11.34 -22.45 16.09
N LEU A 3 -11.30 -21.22 15.59
CA LEU A 3 -10.06 -20.51 15.34
C LEU A 3 -10.14 -19.14 16.00
N ILE A 4 -9.91 -19.16 17.31
CA ILE A 4 -9.44 -18.03 18.09
C ILE A 4 -8.10 -17.59 17.49
N ARG A 5 -8.11 -16.53 16.69
CA ARG A 5 -6.87 -15.85 16.26
C ARG A 5 -6.47 -14.87 17.37
N ARG A 6 -5.47 -15.28 18.16
CA ARG A 6 -4.72 -14.42 19.09
C ARG A 6 -4.25 -13.16 18.35
N GLY A 7 -4.86 -12.03 18.69
CA GLY A 7 -4.35 -10.71 18.30
C GLY A 7 -3.12 -10.40 19.15
N ASN A 8 -2.00 -10.12 18.48
CA ASN A 8 -0.83 -9.57 19.15
C ASN A 8 -1.21 -8.20 19.73
N ALA A 9 -1.01 -8.04 21.03
CA ALA A 9 -1.17 -6.80 21.75
C ALA A 9 -0.21 -5.74 21.18
N SER A 10 -0.71 -4.91 20.26
CA SER A 10 -0.10 -3.63 19.96
C SER A 10 -0.20 -2.76 21.20
N LYS A 11 0.94 -2.43 21.80
CA LYS A 11 1.04 -1.45 22.88
C LYS A 11 0.35 -0.15 22.44
N PRO A 12 -0.52 0.46 23.27
CA PRO A 12 -1.10 1.75 22.96
C PRO A 12 0.01 2.80 22.87
N VAL A 13 0.07 3.49 21.73
CA VAL A 13 0.87 4.70 21.56
C VAL A 13 0.30 5.77 22.50
N PRO A 14 1.11 6.44 23.34
CA PRO A 14 0.62 7.51 24.19
C PRO A 14 0.16 8.67 23.32
N ILE A 15 -1.12 9.00 23.41
CA ILE A 15 -1.69 10.24 22.93
C ILE A 15 -1.05 11.35 23.76
N GLN A 16 -0.25 12.20 23.13
CA GLN A 16 0.32 13.38 23.78
C GLN A 16 -0.81 14.39 23.99
N THR A 17 -1.30 14.47 25.22
CA THR A 17 -2.19 15.54 25.68
C THR A 17 -1.37 16.82 25.76
N SER A 18 -1.47 17.68 24.74
CA SER A 18 -0.96 19.05 24.82
C SER A 18 -1.80 19.82 25.84
N LYS A 19 -1.24 19.95 27.04
CA LYS A 19 -1.79 20.72 28.16
C LYS A 19 -1.38 22.18 27.95
N GLY A 20 -2.32 23.04 27.59
CA GLY A 20 -2.07 24.46 27.45
C GLY A 20 -3.28 25.19 26.88
N GLU A 21 -4.30 25.43 27.68
CA GLU A 21 -5.32 26.42 27.36
C GLU A 21 -5.56 27.33 28.56
N LEU A 22 -5.01 28.53 28.43
CA LEU A 22 -5.27 29.71 29.23
C LEU A 22 -6.66 30.23 28.84
N THR A 23 -7.53 30.29 29.84
CA THR A 23 -8.91 30.78 29.79
C THR A 23 -9.03 32.16 29.13
N SER A 24 -9.87 32.27 28.09
CA SER A 24 -10.51 33.52 27.70
C SER A 24 -11.98 33.25 27.34
N PRO A 25 -12.97 33.93 27.97
CA PRO A 25 -14.38 33.61 27.79
C PRO A 25 -15.06 34.59 26.82
N LEU A 26 -15.34 34.15 25.58
CA LEU A 26 -16.55 34.48 24.82
C LEU A 26 -16.51 33.77 23.45
N HIS A 27 -17.02 32.55 23.35
CA HIS A 27 -17.45 32.01 22.05
C HIS A 27 -18.83 31.37 22.26
N PRO A 28 -19.86 31.75 21.49
CA PRO A 28 -21.13 31.03 21.51
C PRO A 28 -20.87 29.56 21.14
N PRO A 29 -21.68 28.61 21.65
CA PRO A 29 -21.48 27.20 21.38
C PRO A 29 -21.45 26.97 19.87
N THR A 30 -20.27 26.63 19.34
CA THR A 30 -20.06 26.31 17.94
C THR A 30 -20.98 25.15 17.61
N ALA A 31 -22.01 25.40 16.79
CA ALA A 31 -22.91 24.35 16.33
C ALA A 31 -22.06 23.21 15.73
N PRO A 32 -22.36 21.93 16.05
CA PRO A 32 -21.57 20.82 15.56
C PRO A 32 -21.52 20.88 14.02
N ALA A 33 -20.31 20.72 13.47
CA ALA A 33 -20.13 20.70 12.03
C ALA A 33 -21.07 19.64 11.42
N PRO A 34 -21.75 19.95 10.30
CA PRO A 34 -22.66 19.01 9.68
C PRO A 34 -21.90 17.73 9.33
N THR A 35 -22.29 16.62 9.96
CA THR A 35 -21.75 15.29 9.68
C THR A 35 -22.54 14.64 8.55
N PHE A 36 -21.99 13.59 7.95
CA PHE A 36 -22.70 12.84 6.92
C PHE A 36 -24.09 12.39 7.39
N GLU A 37 -24.21 11.90 8.63
CA GLU A 37 -25.47 11.45 9.21
C GLU A 37 -26.51 12.55 9.42
N SER A 38 -26.10 13.83 9.41
CA SER A 38 -27.01 14.98 9.53
C SER A 38 -27.73 15.32 8.21
N LEU A 39 -27.37 14.66 7.10
CA LEU A 39 -28.02 14.86 5.81
C LEU A 39 -29.44 14.27 5.80
N PRO A 40 -30.35 14.83 4.99
CA PRO A 40 -31.67 14.25 4.79
C PRO A 40 -31.61 12.83 4.20
N PRO A 41 -32.57 11.95 4.52
CA PRO A 41 -32.62 10.58 3.99
C PRO A 41 -32.63 10.50 2.46
N GLU A 42 -33.21 11.48 1.78
CA GLU A 42 -33.26 11.56 0.32
C GLU A 42 -31.85 11.66 -0.26
N ILE A 43 -30.98 12.47 0.38
CA ILE A 43 -29.59 12.63 -0.02
C ILE A 43 -28.82 11.34 0.23
N HIS A 44 -29.04 10.68 1.38
CA HIS A 44 -28.44 9.37 1.65
C HIS A 44 -28.83 8.33 0.59
N LEU A 45 -30.10 8.31 0.19
CA LEU A 45 -30.62 7.39 -0.82
C LEU A 45 -30.00 7.68 -2.18
N MET A 46 -29.96 8.94 -2.61
CA MET A 46 -29.27 9.35 -3.84
C MET A 46 -27.80 8.94 -3.86
N ILE A 47 -27.07 9.13 -2.75
CA ILE A 47 -25.67 8.74 -2.64
C ILE A 47 -25.54 7.22 -2.75
N SER A 48 -26.37 6.46 -2.04
CA SER A 48 -26.33 4.99 -2.05
C SER A 48 -26.54 4.39 -3.45
N GLN A 49 -27.36 5.03 -4.30
CA GLN A 49 -27.62 4.59 -5.67
C GLN A 49 -26.41 4.76 -6.60
N GLN A 50 -25.49 5.65 -6.27
CA GLN A 50 -24.27 5.90 -7.05
C GLN A 50 -23.10 5.00 -6.64
N LEU A 51 -23.24 4.21 -5.56
CA LEU A 51 -22.18 3.36 -5.04
C LEU A 51 -22.10 2.04 -5.80
N THR A 52 -20.87 1.60 -6.08
CA THR A 52 -20.63 0.23 -6.54
C THR A 52 -20.94 -0.78 -5.42
N TYR A 53 -21.21 -2.04 -5.78
CA TYR A 53 -21.48 -3.11 -4.81
C TYR A 53 -20.58 -3.12 -3.56
N PRO A 54 -19.22 -3.13 -3.67
CA PRO A 54 -18.35 -3.16 -2.49
C PRO A 54 -18.55 -1.94 -1.57
N ASP A 55 -18.77 -0.76 -2.15
CA ASP A 55 -18.89 0.49 -1.39
C ASP A 55 -20.27 0.61 -0.75
N ALA A 56 -21.33 0.21 -1.46
CA ALA A 56 -22.68 0.11 -0.93
C ALA A 56 -22.76 -0.87 0.25
N LEU A 57 -22.12 -2.05 0.11
CA LEU A 57 -22.04 -3.03 1.19
C LEU A 57 -21.28 -2.47 2.40
N SER A 58 -20.18 -1.76 2.17
CA SER A 58 -19.45 -1.08 3.24
C SER A 58 -20.32 -0.04 3.96
N LEU A 59 -21.05 0.81 3.23
CA LEU A 59 -21.96 1.79 3.81
C LEU A 59 -23.08 1.13 4.61
N LYS A 60 -23.67 0.05 4.08
CA LYS A 60 -24.70 -0.74 4.77
C LYS A 60 -24.25 -1.25 6.15
N HIS A 61 -22.96 -1.53 6.31
CA HIS A 61 -22.39 -2.07 7.55
C HIS A 61 -21.79 -1.01 8.50
N THR A 62 -21.91 0.29 8.23
CA THR A 62 -21.41 1.33 9.15
C THR A 62 -22.31 1.55 10.35
N ASN A 63 -23.63 1.61 10.14
CA ASN A 63 -24.65 1.91 11.15
C ASN A 63 -25.96 1.19 10.79
N ARG A 64 -26.80 0.91 11.78
CA ARG A 64 -28.15 0.32 11.63
C ARG A 64 -29.04 1.13 10.69
N TYR A 65 -28.94 2.46 10.70
CA TYR A 65 -29.69 3.31 9.77
C TYR A 65 -29.41 2.96 8.30
N PHE A 66 -28.13 2.95 7.91
CA PHE A 66 -27.71 2.59 6.55
C PHE A 66 -27.96 1.12 6.23
N TYR A 67 -27.94 0.23 7.23
CA TYR A 67 -28.27 -1.17 7.04
C TYR A 67 -29.69 -1.37 6.47
N CYS A 68 -30.65 -0.54 6.91
CA CYS A 68 -32.02 -0.58 6.44
C CYS A 68 -32.25 0.24 5.16
N LEU A 69 -31.47 1.30 4.94
CA LEU A 69 -31.65 2.22 3.82
C LEU A 69 -30.96 1.75 2.53
N VAL A 70 -29.77 1.17 2.62
CA VAL A 70 -28.92 0.87 1.45
C VAL A 70 -29.30 -0.47 0.84
N ASP A 71 -29.68 -0.45 -0.44
CA ASP A 71 -29.92 -1.67 -1.22
C ASP A 71 -28.62 -2.24 -1.82
N THR A 72 -28.45 -3.55 -1.65
CA THR A 72 -27.31 -4.37 -2.12
C THR A 72 -27.85 -5.61 -2.85
N GLY A 73 -28.94 -5.39 -3.57
CA GLY A 73 -29.66 -6.41 -4.32
C GLY A 73 -28.85 -7.04 -5.47
N LEU A 74 -29.51 -7.98 -6.15
CA LEU A 74 -28.92 -8.78 -7.22
C LEU A 74 -28.40 -7.92 -8.38
N LYS A 75 -29.14 -6.88 -8.76
CA LYS A 75 -28.75 -5.98 -9.86
C LYS A 75 -27.36 -5.38 -9.63
N LEU A 76 -27.14 -4.80 -8.45
CA LEU A 76 -25.86 -4.17 -8.10
C LEU A 76 -24.69 -5.17 -8.12
N LYS A 77 -24.92 -6.42 -7.68
CA LYS A 77 -23.92 -7.50 -7.72
C LYS A 77 -23.56 -7.89 -9.15
N VAL A 78 -24.56 -8.01 -10.02
CA VAL A 78 -24.39 -8.37 -11.42
C VAL A 78 -23.68 -7.25 -12.18
N ASP A 79 -24.14 -6.01 -12.01
CA ASP A 79 -23.55 -4.82 -12.64
C ASP A 79 -22.07 -4.71 -12.26
N TRP A 80 -21.73 -4.91 -10.99
CA TRP A 80 -20.35 -4.93 -10.52
C TRP A 80 -19.50 -6.04 -11.17
N LEU A 81 -20.04 -7.25 -11.37
CA LEU A 81 -19.32 -8.33 -12.05
C LEU A 81 -19.12 -8.05 -13.54
N ILE A 82 -20.12 -7.47 -14.20
CA ILE A 82 -20.05 -7.06 -15.61
C ILE A 82 -18.99 -5.96 -15.78
N GLU A 83 -19.03 -4.92 -14.96
CA GLU A 83 -18.07 -3.82 -14.97
C GLU A 83 -16.64 -4.35 -14.79
N ARG A 84 -16.40 -5.21 -13.80
CA ARG A 84 -15.08 -5.82 -13.59
C ARG A 84 -14.57 -6.58 -14.80
N ARG A 85 -15.44 -7.34 -15.46
CA ARG A 85 -15.09 -8.08 -16.67
C ARG A 85 -14.79 -7.14 -17.84
N SER A 86 -15.55 -6.06 -17.98
CA SER A 86 -15.31 -5.04 -19.01
C SER A 86 -13.97 -4.32 -18.83
N LEU A 87 -13.55 -4.14 -17.58
CA LEU A 87 -12.26 -3.53 -17.22
C LEU A 87 -11.10 -4.53 -17.21
N HIS A 88 -11.31 -5.78 -17.66
CA HIS A 88 -10.33 -6.86 -17.63
C HIS A 88 -9.67 -7.07 -16.26
N LEU A 89 -10.43 -6.83 -15.19
CA LEU A 89 -10.00 -7.08 -13.82
C LEU A 89 -10.22 -8.56 -13.47
N GLU A 90 -9.55 -9.01 -12.41
CA GLU A 90 -9.72 -10.38 -11.90
C GLU A 90 -11.18 -10.62 -11.46
N CYS A 91 -11.81 -11.62 -12.08
CA CYS A 91 -13.15 -12.07 -11.75
C CYS A 91 -13.10 -13.26 -10.77
N PRO A 92 -14.17 -13.48 -9.99
CA PRO A 92 -14.30 -14.68 -9.17
C PRO A 92 -14.12 -15.95 -10.01
N ASN A 93 -13.18 -16.83 -9.62
CA ASN A 93 -12.86 -18.08 -10.33
C ASN A 93 -13.66 -19.29 -9.82
N ASP A 94 -14.61 -19.07 -8.91
CA ASP A 94 -15.43 -20.15 -8.36
C ASP A 94 -16.50 -20.59 -9.37
N ARG A 95 -16.68 -21.91 -9.51
CA ARG A 95 -17.71 -22.51 -10.39
C ARG A 95 -19.15 -22.16 -9.96
N ARG A 96 -19.34 -21.60 -8.76
CA ARG A 96 -20.65 -21.21 -8.22
C ARG A 96 -20.52 -19.85 -7.52
N CYS A 97 -21.31 -18.88 -7.97
CA CYS A 97 -21.44 -17.57 -7.34
C CYS A 97 -22.91 -17.39 -6.93
N ASP A 98 -23.17 -17.42 -5.62
CA ASP A 98 -24.53 -17.31 -5.10
C ASP A 98 -24.92 -15.84 -4.91
N LEU A 99 -25.75 -15.31 -5.83
CA LEU A 99 -26.18 -13.91 -5.81
C LEU A 99 -27.26 -13.59 -4.76
N GLY A 100 -27.83 -14.61 -4.12
CA GLY A 100 -29.03 -14.48 -3.29
C GLY A 100 -28.90 -13.65 -2.01
N SER A 101 -27.73 -13.63 -1.37
CA SER A 101 -27.49 -12.78 -0.19
C SER A 101 -26.05 -12.29 -0.14
N ASP A 102 -25.79 -11.16 0.51
CA ASP A 102 -24.43 -10.62 0.65
C ASP A 102 -23.49 -11.62 1.33
N LEU A 103 -23.99 -12.34 2.33
CA LEU A 103 -23.22 -13.35 3.03
C LEU A 103 -22.83 -14.52 2.12
N LYS A 104 -23.72 -14.96 1.21
CA LYS A 104 -23.42 -16.03 0.26
C LYS A 104 -22.52 -15.53 -0.87
N PHE A 105 -22.78 -14.33 -1.37
CA PHE A 105 -22.03 -13.72 -2.46
C PHE A 105 -20.57 -13.44 -2.06
N CYS A 106 -20.34 -12.91 -0.86
CA CYS A 106 -19.01 -12.58 -0.35
C CYS A 106 -18.22 -13.81 0.15
N ARG A 107 -18.57 -15.04 -0.21
CA ARG A 107 -17.79 -16.25 0.10
C ARG A 107 -16.73 -16.53 -0.98
N GLY A 108 -15.79 -17.41 -0.65
CA GLY A 108 -14.78 -17.89 -1.59
C GLY A 108 -13.89 -16.78 -2.16
N SER A 109 -13.76 -16.76 -3.49
CA SER A 109 -12.92 -15.83 -4.25
C SER A 109 -13.38 -14.38 -4.16
N VAL A 110 -14.70 -14.10 -4.06
CA VAL A 110 -15.22 -12.73 -3.88
C VAL A 110 -14.66 -12.10 -2.60
N ARG A 111 -14.58 -12.88 -1.51
CA ARG A 111 -13.98 -12.43 -0.25
C ARG A 111 -12.54 -11.96 -0.44
N LEU A 112 -11.76 -12.71 -1.21
CA LEU A 112 -10.37 -12.39 -1.49
C LEU A 112 -10.26 -11.14 -2.37
N LEU A 113 -11.13 -10.97 -3.35
CA LEU A 113 -11.19 -9.76 -4.17
C LEU A 113 -11.55 -8.52 -3.32
N MET A 114 -12.54 -8.65 -2.43
CA MET A 114 -12.93 -7.60 -1.49
C MET A 114 -11.81 -7.23 -0.53
N GLN A 115 -11.07 -8.23 -0.04
CA GLN A 115 -9.91 -8.01 0.81
C GLN A 115 -8.80 -7.30 0.03
N ARG A 116 -8.45 -7.78 -1.17
CA ARG A 116 -7.40 -7.22 -2.00
C ARG A 116 -7.67 -5.78 -2.42
N ARG A 117 -8.94 -5.41 -2.65
CA ARG A 117 -9.32 -4.01 -2.94
C ARG A 117 -9.02 -3.05 -1.78
N ARG A 118 -8.94 -3.55 -0.54
CA ARG A 118 -8.63 -2.76 0.67
C ARG A 118 -7.14 -2.72 1.00
N GLU A 119 -6.31 -3.44 0.25
CA GLU A 119 -4.86 -3.50 0.42
C GLU A 119 -4.18 -2.59 -0.61
N HIS A 120 -3.00 -2.05 -0.31
CA HIS A 120 -2.25 -1.31 -1.33
C HIS A 120 -1.85 -2.26 -2.46
N VAL A 121 -1.91 -1.77 -3.71
CA VAL A 121 -1.54 -2.54 -4.91
C VAL A 121 -0.10 -3.08 -4.86
N GLU A 122 0.79 -2.40 -4.12
CA GLU A 122 2.18 -2.78 -3.96
C GLU A 122 2.42 -3.91 -2.95
N CYS A 123 1.48 -4.17 -2.05
CA CYS A 123 1.69 -5.18 -1.01
C CYS A 123 1.61 -6.59 -1.61
N GLU A 124 2.45 -7.52 -1.12
CA GLU A 124 2.50 -8.89 -1.63
C GLU A 124 1.18 -9.63 -1.33
N SER A 125 0.66 -10.40 -2.29
CA SER A 125 -0.63 -11.11 -2.18
C SER A 125 -0.63 -12.32 -1.23
N ARG A 126 0.34 -12.44 -0.33
CA ARG A 126 0.46 -13.56 0.61
C ARG A 126 -0.48 -13.36 1.81
N PRO A 127 -1.17 -14.43 2.27
CA PRO A 127 -2.10 -14.33 3.39
C PRO A 127 -1.37 -13.84 4.65
N GLY A 128 -1.82 -12.71 5.19
CA GLY A 128 -1.27 -12.08 6.40
C GLY A 128 -0.26 -10.96 6.16
N LEU A 129 0.05 -10.62 4.89
CA LEU A 129 1.03 -9.59 4.52
C LEU A 129 0.39 -8.53 3.60
N GLY A 130 -0.69 -7.88 4.07
CA GLY A 130 -1.35 -6.77 3.37
C GLY A 130 -1.55 -5.60 4.33
N CYS A 131 -1.17 -4.39 3.92
CA CYS A 131 -1.46 -3.17 4.68
C CYS A 131 -2.82 -2.62 4.23
N LEU A 132 -3.70 -2.28 5.18
CA LEU A 132 -4.96 -1.60 4.85
C LEU A 132 -4.70 -0.17 4.39
N VAL A 133 -5.38 0.25 3.32
CA VAL A 133 -5.31 1.62 2.81
C VAL A 133 -6.09 2.56 3.74
N PHE A 134 -5.48 2.95 4.86
CA PHE A 134 -5.99 4.03 5.70
C PHE A 134 -4.90 5.08 5.89
N GLY A 135 -5.15 6.28 5.38
CA GLY A 135 -4.34 7.48 5.64
C GLY A 135 -2.87 7.44 5.23
N THR A 136 -2.40 6.35 4.60
CA THR A 136 -1.00 6.12 4.26
C THR A 136 -0.85 6.00 2.75
N LYS A 137 0.00 6.85 2.17
CA LYS A 137 0.29 6.85 0.73
C LYS A 137 1.16 5.68 0.29
N THR A 138 1.85 5.02 1.22
CA THR A 138 2.85 3.97 0.94
C THR A 138 2.73 2.80 1.91
N CYS A 139 2.79 1.57 1.39
CA CYS A 139 2.79 0.32 2.17
C CYS A 139 4.06 0.26 3.06
N ALA A 140 3.90 0.10 4.38
CA ALA A 140 5.04 -0.03 5.30
C ALA A 140 5.85 -1.31 5.04
N HIS A 141 5.19 -2.35 4.52
CA HIS A 141 5.79 -3.64 4.18
C HIS A 141 6.44 -3.66 2.77
N ARG A 142 6.54 -2.50 2.10
CA ARG A 142 7.16 -2.42 0.77
C ARG A 142 8.59 -2.95 0.83
N ARG A 143 8.85 -4.05 0.13
CA ARG A 143 10.17 -4.67 0.05
C ARG A 143 11.13 -3.70 -0.64
N GLN A 144 11.97 -3.03 0.14
CA GLN A 144 13.03 -2.20 -0.41
C GLN A 144 14.08 -3.13 -1.04
N PHE A 145 13.96 -3.41 -2.34
CA PHE A 145 15.00 -4.13 -3.10
C PHE A 145 16.28 -3.31 -3.27
N LYS A 146 16.18 -1.98 -3.13
CA LYS A 146 17.30 -1.02 -3.23
C LYS A 146 18.51 -1.38 -2.35
N PRO A 147 18.40 -1.64 -1.03
CA PRO A 147 19.56 -1.95 -0.18
C PRO A 147 20.28 -3.27 -0.54
N ARG A 148 19.61 -4.23 -1.18
CA ARG A 148 20.23 -5.51 -1.56
C ARG A 148 21.05 -5.37 -2.84
N ILE A 149 20.50 -4.64 -3.81
CA ILE A 149 21.17 -4.36 -5.09
C ILE A 149 22.33 -3.39 -4.89
N THR A 150 22.19 -2.35 -4.06
CA THR A 150 23.31 -1.43 -3.77
C THR A 150 24.45 -2.12 -3.04
N ARG A 151 24.16 -3.06 -2.13
CA ARG A 151 25.19 -3.86 -1.45
C ARG A 151 25.89 -4.83 -2.41
N TRP A 152 25.14 -5.44 -3.34
CA TRP A 152 25.68 -6.33 -4.36
C TRP A 152 26.56 -5.58 -5.39
N LEU A 153 26.08 -4.44 -5.90
CA LEU A 153 26.84 -3.57 -6.80
C LEU A 153 28.13 -3.06 -6.13
N ARG A 154 28.06 -2.59 -4.88
CA ARG A 154 29.25 -2.14 -4.13
C ARG A 154 30.30 -3.24 -4.00
N SER A 155 29.89 -4.48 -3.73
CA SER A 155 30.82 -5.61 -3.58
C SER A 155 31.48 -6.03 -4.88
N ARG A 156 30.80 -5.94 -6.03
CA ARG A 156 31.34 -6.32 -7.34
C ARG A 156 32.29 -5.26 -7.88
N PHE A 157 31.93 -3.98 -7.79
CA PHE A 157 32.77 -2.88 -8.29
C PHE A 157 34.09 -2.72 -7.55
N THR A 158 34.14 -2.97 -6.24
CA THR A 158 35.40 -2.86 -5.47
C THR A 158 36.43 -3.90 -5.88
N ILE A 159 35.99 -5.11 -6.27
CA ILE A 159 36.90 -6.19 -6.66
C ILE A 159 37.54 -5.86 -8.02
N GLU A 160 36.74 -5.45 -9.00
CA GLU A 160 37.26 -5.13 -10.34
C GLU A 160 38.16 -3.88 -10.33
N ILE A 161 37.80 -2.83 -9.57
CA ILE A 161 38.64 -1.64 -9.42
C ILE A 161 39.98 -1.97 -8.76
N TRP A 162 40.00 -2.90 -7.80
CA TRP A 162 41.23 -3.31 -7.13
C TRP A 162 42.19 -4.04 -8.08
N TRP A 163 41.67 -4.93 -8.95
CA TRP A 163 42.48 -5.58 -9.99
C TRP A 163 43.02 -4.60 -11.03
N LEU A 164 42.20 -3.62 -11.45
CA LEU A 164 42.65 -2.56 -12.37
C LEU A 164 43.77 -1.71 -11.74
N LEU A 165 43.66 -1.37 -10.45
CA LEU A 165 44.71 -0.66 -9.73
C LEU A 165 46.00 -1.47 -9.65
N ILE A 166 45.91 -2.77 -9.33
CA ILE A 166 47.07 -3.68 -9.29
C ILE A 166 47.76 -3.76 -10.67
N ALA A 167 46.99 -3.82 -11.76
CA ALA A 167 47.54 -3.88 -13.11
C ALA A 167 48.16 -2.53 -13.57
N LEU A 168 47.64 -1.40 -13.08
CA LEU A 168 48.14 -0.07 -13.41
C LEU A 168 49.54 0.20 -12.81
N VAL A 169 49.79 -0.29 -11.60
CA VAL A 169 51.05 -0.07 -10.86
C VAL A 169 52.31 -0.42 -11.69
N PRO A 170 52.48 -1.65 -12.21
CA PRO A 170 53.67 -2.01 -12.98
C PRO A 170 53.77 -1.24 -14.29
N LEU A 171 52.64 -0.84 -14.88
CA LEU A 171 52.60 -0.06 -16.12
C LEU A 171 53.14 1.35 -15.87
N VAL A 172 52.74 1.99 -14.76
CA VAL A 172 53.28 3.29 -14.33
C VAL A 172 54.76 3.19 -13.99
N PHE A 173 55.18 2.15 -13.25
CA PHE A 173 56.60 1.94 -12.94
C PHE A 173 57.44 1.73 -14.21
N GLY A 174 56.94 0.98 -15.18
CA GLY A 174 57.59 0.81 -16.48
C GLY A 174 57.70 2.12 -17.27
N CYS A 175 56.62 2.91 -17.31
CA CYS A 175 56.64 4.23 -17.95
C CYS A 175 57.63 5.20 -17.29
N LEU A 176 57.69 5.24 -15.97
CA LEU A 176 58.64 6.07 -15.22
C LEU A 176 60.09 5.64 -15.50
N TRP A 177 60.36 4.34 -15.52
CA TRP A 177 61.69 3.83 -15.80
C TRP A 177 62.15 4.15 -17.23
N VAL A 178 61.27 4.03 -18.22
CA VAL A 178 61.57 4.42 -19.61
C VAL A 178 61.80 5.94 -19.71
N ALA A 179 61.01 6.76 -19.01
CA ALA A 179 61.21 8.20 -18.97
C ALA A 179 62.55 8.60 -18.34
N ASP A 180 62.95 7.96 -17.23
CA ASP A 180 64.25 8.19 -16.61
C ASP A 180 65.41 7.68 -17.48
N PHE A 181 65.25 6.51 -18.12
CA PHE A 181 66.27 5.97 -19.01
C PHE A 181 66.50 6.84 -20.24
N THR A 182 65.43 7.35 -20.85
CA THR A 182 65.52 8.28 -21.99
C THR A 182 66.12 9.62 -21.58
N ARG A 183 65.78 10.16 -20.40
CA ARG A 183 66.40 11.37 -19.85
C ARG A 183 67.90 11.17 -19.61
N TRP A 184 68.30 10.05 -19.01
CA TRP A 184 69.71 9.73 -18.76
C TRP A 184 70.52 9.59 -20.06
N GLN A 185 69.93 9.01 -21.11
CA GLN A 185 70.57 8.94 -22.44
C GLN A 185 70.76 10.33 -23.05
N ALA A 186 69.78 11.24 -22.88
CA ALA A 186 69.86 12.60 -23.41
C ALA A 186 70.93 13.48 -22.73
N GLU A 187 71.28 13.20 -21.47
CA GLU A 187 72.34 13.91 -20.74
C GLU A 187 73.76 13.43 -21.11
N ARG A 188 73.88 12.33 -21.86
CA ARG A 188 75.16 11.68 -22.18
C ARG A 188 75.71 11.99 -23.59
N TRP A 189 74.95 12.71 -24.39
CA TRP A 189 75.32 13.24 -25.71
C TRP A 189 75.42 14.76 -25.67
#